data_AF-A0A8S3TCK5-F1
#
_entry.id   AF-A0A8S3TCK5-F1
#
_cell.length_a   1.000
_cell.length_b   1.000
_cell.length_c   1.000
_cell.angle_alpha   90.00
_cell.angle_beta   90.00
_cell.angle_gamma   90.00
#
_symmetry.space_group_name_H-M   'P 1'
#
loop_
_entity.id
_entity.type
_entity.pdbx_description
1 polymer ?
#
loop_
_entity_poly.entity_id
_entity_poly.type
_entity_poly.pdbx_seq_one_letter_code
_entity_poly.pdbx_strand_id
1 'polypeptide(L)'
;MKRVKTLPFIVSSQPTKVDIRCCGCKSLINSDQLRLGVREYKSSSWFHYVCFWTNCYYRNHLRGVDGNTLAELVDGFSGIPPSDKSRLLTDASSAPSIGRRKSGSKLEIPYEGSEADGDYELDDNTFDLTNLVCCSVTKVQTNLHVSIRKYFIPRGRTCAKPTKYGISLNCEQWNKLELQVDDINSAIATTQKTLKDKEKEKDKKDCKDKNKLPGKEEFPDWILFSLSWKRRVGVFASGEEVVVDIREFSEEKTFSESDRGIRLKPDQWKQLQENINNINKSLRKLS
;
A
#
# COMPACT_ATOMS: atom_id res chain seq x y z
N MET A 1 13.12 17.62 -21.81
CA MET A 1 11.70 17.24 -21.93
C MET A 1 11.17 16.86 -20.56
N LYS A 2 10.16 17.56 -20.01
CA LYS A 2 9.51 17.14 -18.76
C LYS A 2 8.77 15.83 -19.06
N ARG A 3 9.11 14.72 -18.40
CA ARG A 3 8.30 13.48 -18.47
C ARG A 3 6.88 13.84 -18.04
N VAL A 4 5.92 13.70 -18.94
CA VAL A 4 4.50 13.84 -18.61
C VAL A 4 4.19 12.74 -17.60
N LYS A 5 3.74 13.12 -16.39
CA LYS A 5 3.34 12.15 -15.36
C LYS A 5 2.18 11.33 -15.90
N THR A 6 2.42 10.05 -16.18
CA THR A 6 1.36 9.10 -16.52
C THR A 6 0.71 8.61 -15.23
N LEU A 7 -0.45 9.16 -14.89
CA LEU A 7 -1.18 8.74 -13.70
C LEU A 7 -1.76 7.33 -13.87
N PRO A 8 -1.81 6.52 -12.80
CA PRO A 8 -2.13 5.09 -12.89
C PRO A 8 -3.61 4.82 -13.22
N PHE A 9 -4.50 5.76 -12.91
CA PHE A 9 -5.91 5.68 -13.26
C PHE A 9 -6.28 6.76 -14.28
N ILE A 10 -7.34 6.50 -15.03
CA ILE A 10 -7.95 7.45 -15.94
C ILE A 10 -9.46 7.43 -15.76
N VAL A 11 -10.08 8.60 -15.78
CA VAL A 11 -11.53 8.76 -15.82
C VAL A 11 -11.92 9.52 -17.08
N SER A 12 -13.03 9.13 -17.69
CA SER A 12 -13.57 9.84 -18.84
C SER A 12 -15.07 9.66 -18.93
N SER A 13 -15.77 10.72 -19.34
CA SER A 13 -17.16 10.71 -19.80
C SER A 13 -17.26 11.16 -21.27
N GLN A 14 -16.12 11.35 -21.93
CA GLN A 14 -16.06 11.84 -23.31
C GLN A 14 -16.45 10.74 -24.29
N PRO A 15 -17.22 11.05 -25.35
CA PRO A 15 -17.53 10.14 -26.45
C PRO A 15 -16.26 9.52 -27.05
N THR A 16 -16.28 8.21 -27.25
CA THR A 16 -15.21 7.49 -27.95
C THR A 16 -15.66 7.08 -29.33
N LYS A 17 -14.76 7.21 -30.31
CA LYS A 17 -14.98 6.74 -31.68
C LYS A 17 -14.80 5.22 -31.83
N VAL A 18 -14.35 4.56 -30.76
CA VAL A 18 -14.05 3.14 -30.72
C VAL A 18 -14.90 2.50 -29.63
N ASP A 19 -15.43 1.33 -29.94
CA ASP A 19 -16.14 0.48 -28.99
C ASP A 19 -15.19 -0.01 -27.92
N ILE A 20 -15.48 0.35 -26.67
CA ILE A 20 -14.70 -0.08 -25.51
C ILE A 20 -15.47 -1.17 -24.78
N ARG A 21 -14.86 -2.34 -24.57
CA ARG A 21 -15.43 -3.39 -23.73
C ARG A 21 -14.95 -3.26 -22.30
N CYS A 22 -15.86 -3.43 -21.35
CA CYS A 22 -15.55 -3.43 -19.92
C CYS A 22 -14.78 -4.69 -19.53
N CYS A 23 -13.63 -4.52 -18.88
CA CYS A 23 -12.81 -5.61 -18.38
C CYS A 23 -13.50 -6.42 -17.27
N GLY A 24 -14.43 -5.82 -16.53
CA GLY A 24 -15.17 -6.45 -15.43
C GLY A 24 -16.31 -7.38 -15.90
N CYS A 25 -17.23 -6.88 -16.72
CA CYS A 25 -18.42 -7.63 -17.16
C CYS A 25 -18.38 -8.10 -18.63
N LYS A 26 -17.35 -7.70 -19.39
CA LYS A 26 -17.16 -8.01 -20.83
C LYS A 26 -18.17 -7.37 -21.80
N SER A 27 -19.17 -6.64 -21.31
CA SER A 27 -20.11 -5.86 -22.11
C SER A 27 -19.51 -4.55 -22.63
N LEU A 28 -20.12 -3.98 -23.68
CA LEU A 28 -19.73 -2.67 -24.22
C LEU A 28 -20.01 -1.54 -23.22
N ILE A 29 -19.11 -0.55 -23.20
CA ILE A 29 -19.27 0.70 -22.46
C ILE A 29 -19.82 1.73 -23.45
N ASN A 30 -20.95 2.33 -23.11
CA ASN A 30 -21.54 3.39 -23.93
C ASN A 30 -20.60 4.59 -24.00
N SER A 31 -20.50 5.21 -25.18
CA SER A 31 -19.52 6.27 -25.46
C SER A 31 -19.66 7.49 -24.56
N ASP A 32 -20.89 7.81 -24.14
CA ASP A 32 -21.29 8.95 -23.33
C ASP A 32 -21.38 8.66 -21.81
N GLN A 33 -21.02 7.44 -21.39
CA GLN A 33 -21.09 7.04 -19.99
C GLN A 33 -19.77 7.26 -19.26
N LEU A 34 -19.85 7.69 -17.99
CA LEU A 34 -18.70 7.73 -17.09
C LEU A 34 -18.05 6.34 -16.98
N ARG A 35 -16.75 6.30 -17.24
CA ARG A 35 -15.93 5.09 -17.17
C ARG A 35 -14.61 5.37 -16.49
N LEU A 36 -14.08 4.32 -15.85
CA LEU A 36 -12.79 4.32 -15.18
C LEU A 36 -11.86 3.33 -15.88
N GLY A 37 -10.60 3.69 -15.99
CA GLY A 37 -9.57 2.87 -16.59
C GLY A 37 -8.35 2.77 -15.69
N VAL A 38 -7.65 1.64 -15.80
CA VAL A 38 -6.32 1.45 -15.23
C VAL A 38 -5.32 1.51 -16.37
N ARG A 39 -4.35 2.42 -16.27
CA ARG A 39 -3.26 2.49 -17.25
C ARG A 39 -2.28 1.36 -16.99
N GLU A 40 -1.96 0.62 -18.04
CA GLU A 40 -0.90 -0.37 -18.09
C GLU A 40 0.17 0.12 -19.07
N TYR A 41 1.31 -0.58 -19.13
CA TYR A 41 2.48 -0.14 -19.89
C TYR A 41 2.19 0.19 -21.39
N LYS A 42 1.27 -0.53 -22.03
CA LYS A 42 0.94 -0.34 -23.47
C LYS A 42 -0.56 -0.09 -23.76
N SER A 43 -1.42 -0.12 -22.74
CA SER A 43 -2.87 -0.11 -22.91
C SER A 43 -3.57 0.42 -21.67
N SER A 44 -4.88 0.69 -21.79
CA SER A 44 -5.73 0.99 -20.64
C SER A 44 -6.81 -0.08 -20.53
N SER A 45 -6.91 -0.69 -19.35
CA SER A 45 -8.00 -1.61 -19.00
C SER A 45 -9.20 -0.79 -18.53
N TRP A 46 -10.25 -0.72 -19.36
CA TRP A 46 -11.44 0.11 -19.10
C TRP A 46 -12.55 -0.68 -18.43
N PHE A 47 -13.31 0.01 -17.57
CA PHE A 47 -14.42 -0.54 -16.81
C PHE A 47 -15.59 0.44 -16.86
N HIS A 48 -16.83 -0.08 -16.89
CA HIS A 48 -17.97 0.73 -16.45
C HIS A 48 -17.68 1.25 -15.05
N TYR A 49 -18.16 2.45 -14.72
CA TYR A 49 -17.95 3.05 -13.40
C TYR A 49 -18.24 2.09 -12.24
N VAL A 50 -19.41 1.43 -12.26
CA VAL A 50 -19.80 0.46 -11.22
C VAL A 50 -18.92 -0.79 -11.25
N CYS A 51 -18.56 -1.28 -12.44
CA CYS A 51 -17.69 -2.45 -12.59
C CYS A 51 -16.28 -2.20 -12.07
N PHE A 52 -15.80 -0.96 -12.08
CA PHE A 52 -14.52 -0.64 -11.46
C PHE A 52 -14.57 -0.96 -9.96
N TRP A 53 -15.58 -0.44 -9.26
CA TRP A 53 -15.70 -0.61 -7.81
C TRP A 53 -16.08 -2.01 -7.34
N THR A 54 -16.64 -2.85 -8.22
CA THR A 54 -17.06 -4.21 -7.86
C THR A 54 -16.11 -5.28 -8.38
N ASN A 55 -15.59 -5.10 -9.59
CA ASN A 55 -14.89 -6.14 -10.35
C ASN A 55 -13.45 -5.77 -10.75
N CYS A 56 -13.03 -4.50 -10.60
CA CYS A 56 -11.64 -4.15 -10.86
C CYS A 56 -10.75 -4.68 -9.73
N TYR A 57 -9.68 -5.34 -10.15
CA TYR A 57 -8.63 -5.81 -9.26
C TYR A 57 -7.98 -4.65 -8.49
N TYR A 58 -7.73 -3.54 -9.19
CA TYR A 58 -7.05 -2.37 -8.64
C TYR A 58 -7.96 -1.41 -7.87
N ARG A 59 -9.24 -1.75 -7.64
CA ARG A 59 -10.21 -0.85 -6.99
C ARG A 59 -9.74 -0.34 -5.63
N ASN A 60 -9.08 -1.17 -4.84
CA ASN A 60 -8.61 -0.81 -3.50
C ASN A 60 -7.43 0.18 -3.55
N HIS A 61 -6.72 0.28 -4.68
CA HIS A 61 -5.68 1.31 -4.87
C HIS A 61 -6.27 2.72 -5.09
N LEU A 62 -7.60 2.83 -5.27
CA LEU A 62 -8.34 4.07 -5.41
C LEU A 62 -9.44 4.24 -4.33
N ARG A 63 -9.41 3.43 -3.27
CA ARG A 63 -10.27 3.58 -2.08
C ARG A 63 -9.50 4.23 -0.93
N GLY A 64 -10.21 4.81 0.03
CA GLY A 64 -9.65 5.52 1.17
C GLY A 64 -8.76 6.71 0.80
N VAL A 65 -9.05 7.38 -0.33
CA VAL A 65 -8.28 8.55 -0.79
C VAL A 65 -9.09 9.84 -0.68
N ASP A 66 -8.43 10.90 -0.21
CA ASP A 66 -8.96 12.27 -0.22
C ASP A 66 -8.95 12.86 -1.64
N GLY A 67 -9.61 14.01 -1.82
CA GLY A 67 -9.74 14.65 -3.13
C GLY A 67 -8.42 15.10 -3.77
N ASN A 68 -7.42 15.48 -2.97
CA ASN A 68 -6.11 15.87 -3.49
C ASN A 68 -5.37 14.61 -3.98
N THR A 69 -5.35 13.56 -3.16
CA THR A 69 -4.73 12.27 -3.52
C THR A 69 -5.43 11.64 -4.75
N LEU A 70 -6.76 11.80 -4.86
CA LEU A 70 -7.53 11.36 -6.01
C LEU A 70 -7.12 12.09 -7.30
N ALA A 71 -6.93 13.41 -7.24
CA ALA A 71 -6.47 14.22 -8.37
C ALA A 71 -5.03 13.86 -8.79
N GLU A 72 -4.20 13.35 -7.88
CA GLU A 72 -2.87 12.82 -8.20
C GLU A 72 -2.89 11.41 -8.78
N LEU A 73 -3.96 10.65 -8.57
CA LEU A 73 -4.07 9.26 -8.99
C LEU A 73 -4.83 9.07 -10.30
N VAL A 74 -5.78 9.98 -10.59
CA VAL A 74 -6.74 9.84 -11.69
C VAL A 74 -6.57 10.94 -12.73
N ASP A 75 -6.07 10.55 -13.90
CA ASP A 75 -6.06 11.43 -15.07
C ASP A 75 -7.49 11.69 -15.58
N GLY A 76 -7.74 12.91 -16.06
CA GLY A 76 -9.07 13.34 -16.51
C GLY A 76 -10.03 13.75 -15.40
N PHE A 77 -9.64 13.68 -14.12
CA PHE A 77 -10.51 14.04 -12.99
C PHE A 77 -11.04 15.49 -13.08
N SER A 78 -10.23 16.43 -13.55
CA SER A 78 -10.66 17.83 -13.73
C SER A 78 -11.67 18.01 -14.87
N GLY A 79 -11.71 17.09 -15.85
CA GLY A 79 -12.49 17.21 -17.08
C GLY A 79 -13.88 16.55 -17.07
N ILE A 80 -14.26 15.86 -15.98
CA ILE A 80 -15.58 15.24 -15.85
C ILE A 80 -16.62 16.20 -15.21
N PRO A 81 -17.93 15.99 -15.42
CA PRO A 81 -18.99 16.82 -14.87
C PRO A 81 -18.96 16.89 -13.32
N PRO A 82 -19.41 17.99 -12.69
CA PRO A 82 -19.40 18.15 -11.23
C PRO A 82 -20.14 17.04 -10.48
N SER A 83 -21.27 16.54 -11.02
CA SER A 83 -22.01 15.41 -10.44
C SER A 83 -21.17 14.14 -10.39
N ASP A 84 -20.47 13.83 -11.48
CA ASP A 84 -19.58 12.67 -11.58
C ASP A 84 -18.33 12.84 -10.71
N LYS A 85 -17.79 14.06 -10.57
CA LYS A 85 -16.70 14.36 -9.64
C LYS A 85 -17.09 14.04 -8.20
N SER A 86 -18.26 14.52 -7.76
CA SER A 86 -18.75 14.30 -6.40
C SER A 86 -18.97 12.82 -6.11
N ARG A 87 -19.54 12.09 -7.09
CA ARG A 87 -19.74 10.65 -7.00
C ARG A 87 -18.40 9.89 -6.88
N LEU A 88 -17.44 10.20 -7.76
CA LEU A 88 -16.11 9.61 -7.73
C LEU A 88 -15.37 9.92 -6.43
N LEU A 89 -15.48 11.14 -5.92
CA LEU A 89 -14.90 11.51 -4.63
C LEU A 89 -15.50 10.70 -3.48
N THR A 90 -16.83 10.59 -3.44
CA THR A 90 -17.56 9.84 -2.39
C THR A 90 -17.15 8.37 -2.39
N ASP A 91 -17.13 7.74 -3.57
CA ASP A 91 -16.70 6.36 -3.71
C ASP A 91 -15.21 6.20 -3.37
N ALA A 92 -14.33 7.06 -3.87
CA ALA A 92 -12.90 6.96 -3.61
C ALA A 92 -12.52 7.20 -2.14
N SER A 93 -13.28 8.03 -1.42
CA SER A 93 -13.10 8.24 0.03
C SER A 93 -13.68 7.13 0.89
N SER A 94 -14.49 6.23 0.33
CA SER A 94 -14.98 5.06 1.05
C SER A 94 -13.83 4.11 1.40
N ALA A 95 -13.92 3.46 2.56
CA ALA A 95 -12.90 2.52 3.02
C ALA A 95 -12.67 1.38 2.00
N PRO A 96 -11.43 0.84 1.90
CA PRO A 96 -11.14 -0.31 1.05
C PRO A 96 -12.01 -1.52 1.41
N SER A 97 -12.56 -2.20 0.40
CA SER A 97 -13.44 -3.38 0.60
C SER A 97 -12.64 -4.68 0.63
N ILE A 98 -12.99 -5.59 1.54
CA ILE A 98 -12.41 -6.95 1.63
C ILE A 98 -13.02 -7.84 0.54
N GLY A 99 -12.20 -8.31 -0.40
CA GLY A 99 -12.60 -9.35 -1.35
C GLY A 99 -12.26 -10.75 -0.81
N ARG A 100 -13.15 -11.75 -1.01
CA ARG A 100 -12.86 -13.18 -0.78
C ARG A 100 -12.11 -13.78 -1.98
N ARG A 101 -10.96 -14.47 -1.79
CA ARG A 101 -10.58 -15.76 -2.43
C ARG A 101 -9.19 -16.30 -1.97
N LYS A 102 -8.81 -17.49 -2.45
CA LYS A 102 -7.91 -18.48 -1.78
C LYS A 102 -6.40 -18.27 -2.02
N SER A 103 -5.60 -18.62 -1.00
CA SER A 103 -4.15 -18.40 -0.91
C SER A 103 -3.27 -19.52 -1.48
N GLY A 104 -2.10 -19.13 -1.98
CA GLY A 104 -0.92 -19.97 -2.22
C GLY A 104 0.35 -19.14 -2.05
N SER A 105 1.30 -19.62 -1.25
CA SER A 105 2.52 -18.96 -0.78
C SER A 105 3.68 -19.03 -1.79
N LYS A 106 4.61 -18.05 -1.76
CA LYS A 106 6.03 -18.34 -2.01
C LYS A 106 7.04 -17.28 -1.50
N LEU A 107 7.97 -17.81 -0.70
CA LEU A 107 9.39 -17.52 -0.41
C LEU A 107 9.87 -16.13 0.00
N GLU A 108 10.27 -16.08 1.28
CA GLU A 108 11.27 -15.17 1.83
C GLU A 108 12.69 -15.67 1.52
N ILE A 109 13.61 -14.73 1.29
CA ILE A 109 15.04 -14.99 1.14
C ILE A 109 15.70 -14.82 2.53
N PRO A 110 16.57 -15.74 2.99
CA PRO A 110 17.20 -15.60 4.31
C PRO A 110 18.25 -14.48 4.26
N TYR A 111 18.16 -13.54 5.20
CA TYR A 111 19.27 -12.65 5.56
C TYR A 111 19.70 -13.02 6.97
N GLU A 112 20.94 -13.50 7.11
CA GLU A 112 21.60 -13.72 8.40
C GLU A 112 21.84 -12.37 9.09
N GLY A 113 20.87 -11.94 9.89
CA GLY A 113 21.04 -10.89 10.87
C GLY A 113 21.28 -11.53 12.23
N SER A 114 22.46 -11.31 12.81
CA SER A 114 22.75 -11.64 14.20
C SER A 114 21.66 -11.09 15.12
N GLU A 115 21.02 -11.95 15.90
CA GLU A 115 20.20 -11.57 17.05
C GLU A 115 21.11 -10.86 18.05
N ALA A 116 21.11 -9.52 18.01
CA ALA A 116 21.82 -8.72 18.98
C ALA A 116 20.81 -8.33 20.06
N ASP A 117 20.73 -9.18 21.09
CA ASP A 117 20.19 -8.83 22.41
C ASP A 117 21.20 -7.93 23.13
N GLY A 118 21.57 -6.80 22.50
CA GLY A 118 22.76 -6.01 22.83
C GLY A 118 22.48 -4.52 22.82
N ASP A 119 22.96 -3.84 23.86
CA ASP A 119 23.01 -2.39 24.04
C ASP A 119 23.72 -1.71 22.84
N TYR A 120 22.94 -1.26 21.85
CA TYR A 120 23.44 -0.49 20.71
C TYR A 120 23.05 0.97 20.81
N GLU A 121 23.97 1.83 20.38
CA GLU A 121 23.75 3.27 20.39
C GLU A 121 22.98 3.69 19.13
N LEU A 122 21.96 4.53 19.33
CA LEU A 122 21.17 5.18 18.28
C LEU A 122 21.33 6.70 18.39
N ASP A 123 21.19 7.39 17.26
CA ASP A 123 21.18 8.86 17.25
C ASP A 123 19.93 9.42 17.96
N ASP A 124 20.01 10.64 18.51
CA ASP A 124 18.94 11.35 19.25
C ASP A 124 17.57 11.45 18.55
N ASN A 125 17.54 11.28 17.22
CA ASN A 125 16.32 11.33 16.42
C ASN A 125 15.94 9.96 15.83
N THR A 126 16.49 8.88 16.38
CA THR A 126 16.24 7.50 15.96
C THR A 126 15.55 6.74 17.08
N PHE A 127 14.41 6.14 16.75
CA PHE A 127 13.53 5.39 17.64
C PHE A 127 13.59 3.93 17.24
N ASP A 128 13.97 3.07 18.18
CA ASP A 128 14.00 1.63 17.95
C ASP A 128 12.58 1.05 17.89
N LEU A 129 12.31 0.24 16.88
CA LEU A 129 11.05 -0.51 16.71
C LEU A 129 11.22 -2.00 17.01
N THR A 130 12.38 -2.42 17.55
CA THR A 130 12.79 -3.81 17.81
C THR A 130 13.42 -4.52 16.61
N ASN A 131 14.37 -5.42 16.89
CA ASN A 131 15.09 -6.25 15.92
C ASN A 131 15.84 -5.44 14.85
N LEU A 132 16.53 -4.38 15.27
CA LEU A 132 17.26 -3.47 14.37
C LEU A 132 16.35 -2.91 13.25
N VAL A 133 15.06 -2.73 13.52
CA VAL A 133 14.21 -1.90 12.68
C VAL A 133 14.00 -0.60 13.44
N CYS A 134 14.40 0.52 12.85
CA CYS A 134 14.33 1.81 13.52
C CYS A 134 13.60 2.83 12.65
N CYS A 135 12.98 3.81 13.31
CA CYS A 135 12.39 4.98 12.72
C CYS A 135 13.26 6.20 13.03
N SER A 136 13.73 6.94 12.02
CA SER A 136 14.60 8.11 12.21
C SER A 136 14.03 9.37 11.58
N VAL A 137 14.15 10.51 12.26
CA VAL A 137 13.80 11.82 11.72
C VAL A 137 15.07 12.53 11.22
N THR A 138 15.05 12.96 9.96
CA THR A 138 16.21 13.60 9.31
C THR A 138 15.78 14.86 8.56
N LYS A 139 16.65 15.88 8.58
CA LYS A 139 16.51 17.09 7.77
C LYS A 139 17.51 17.02 6.62
N VAL A 140 17.01 16.96 5.39
CA VAL A 140 17.84 17.03 4.18
C VAL A 140 17.54 18.36 3.50
N GLN A 141 18.48 19.30 3.62
CA GLN A 141 18.29 20.70 3.20
C GLN A 141 17.08 21.34 3.91
N THR A 142 16.02 21.66 3.17
CA THR A 142 14.77 22.22 3.68
C THR A 142 13.70 21.16 3.97
N ASN A 143 13.93 19.91 3.57
CA ASN A 143 12.91 18.87 3.63
C ASN A 143 13.13 17.92 4.81
N LEU A 144 12.12 17.81 5.66
CA LEU A 144 12.08 16.83 6.73
C LEU A 144 11.56 15.49 6.23
N HIS A 145 12.17 14.42 6.73
CA HIS A 145 11.83 13.05 6.38
C HIS A 145 11.78 12.17 7.62
N VAL A 146 10.77 11.29 7.66
CA VAL A 146 10.69 10.17 8.60
C VAL A 146 11.05 8.90 7.85
N SER A 147 12.12 8.23 8.27
CA SER A 147 12.60 7.01 7.62
C SER A 147 12.41 5.80 8.51
N ILE A 148 11.78 4.75 7.99
CA ILE A 148 11.59 3.47 8.69
C ILE A 148 12.45 2.43 7.96
N ARG A 149 13.50 1.94 8.61
CA ARG A 149 14.56 1.17 7.96
C ARG A 149 15.08 0.03 8.83
N LYS A 150 15.60 -1.02 8.19
CA LYS A 150 16.48 -1.97 8.85
C LYS A 150 17.83 -1.31 9.12
N TYR A 151 18.39 -1.59 10.27
CA TYR A 151 19.70 -1.15 10.74
C TYR A 151 20.63 -2.35 10.84
N PHE A 152 21.92 -2.08 10.92
CA PHE A 152 22.94 -3.08 11.19
C PHE A 152 24.03 -2.46 12.08
N ILE A 153 24.71 -3.31 12.84
CA ILE A 153 25.84 -2.90 13.67
C ILE A 153 27.12 -3.24 12.88
N PRO A 154 27.93 -2.24 12.48
CA PRO A 154 29.20 -2.52 11.82
C PRO A 154 30.15 -3.28 12.76
N ARG A 155 30.98 -4.18 12.21
CA ARG A 155 31.97 -4.93 13.00
C ARG A 155 32.86 -3.98 13.82
N GLY A 156 32.96 -4.23 15.12
CA GLY A 156 33.78 -3.44 16.04
C GLY A 156 33.23 -2.05 16.37
N ARG A 157 31.94 -1.80 16.11
CA ARG A 157 31.22 -0.58 16.51
C ARG A 157 30.03 -0.94 17.41
N THR A 158 29.62 -0.01 18.24
CA THR A 158 28.41 -0.08 19.09
C THR A 158 27.23 0.66 18.48
N CYS A 159 27.49 1.68 17.65
CA CYS A 159 26.46 2.49 17.00
C CYS A 159 25.87 1.79 15.77
N ALA A 160 24.55 1.60 15.78
CA ALA A 160 23.80 1.01 14.68
C ALA A 160 23.63 2.00 13.52
N LYS A 161 23.69 1.50 12.28
CA LYS A 161 23.56 2.33 11.06
C LYS A 161 22.41 1.88 10.18
N PRO A 162 21.73 2.82 9.48
CA PRO A 162 20.64 2.50 8.59
C PRO A 162 21.14 1.74 7.34
N THR A 163 20.34 0.77 6.88
CA THR A 163 20.55 0.08 5.61
C THR A 163 19.78 0.74 4.46
N LYS A 164 20.01 0.27 3.23
CA LYS A 164 19.19 0.62 2.07
C LYS A 164 17.75 0.09 2.16
N TYR A 165 17.49 -0.91 3.00
CA TYR A 165 16.20 -1.56 3.12
C TYR A 165 15.29 -0.77 4.06
N GLY A 166 14.28 -0.14 3.45
CA GLY A 166 13.26 0.60 4.15
C GLY A 166 12.63 1.66 3.28
N ILE A 167 11.92 2.59 3.92
CA ILE A 167 11.21 3.67 3.25
C ILE A 167 11.45 4.99 3.96
N SER A 168 11.48 6.08 3.19
CA SER A 168 11.53 7.44 3.71
C SER A 168 10.28 8.19 3.25
N LEU A 169 9.55 8.74 4.21
CA LEU A 169 8.33 9.50 4.03
C LEU A 169 8.63 10.98 4.27
N ASN A 170 8.10 11.87 3.43
CA ASN A 170 8.11 13.30 3.74
C ASN A 170 7.01 13.63 4.80
N CYS A 171 6.97 14.86 5.30
CA CYS A 171 5.98 15.26 6.31
C CYS A 171 4.53 15.00 5.92
N GLU A 172 4.16 15.25 4.66
CA GLU A 172 2.78 15.03 4.20
C GLU A 172 2.42 13.53 4.23
N GLN A 173 3.32 12.68 3.73
CA GLN A 173 3.16 11.23 3.73
C GLN A 173 3.14 10.65 5.15
N TRP A 174 3.98 11.17 6.04
CA TRP A 174 3.97 10.80 7.46
C TRP A 174 2.67 11.20 8.15
N ASN A 175 2.19 12.43 7.93
CA ASN A 175 0.92 12.89 8.48
C ASN A 175 -0.27 12.05 7.97
N LYS A 176 -0.26 11.65 6.68
CA LYS A 176 -1.26 10.72 6.14
C LYS A 176 -1.21 9.35 6.81
N LEU A 177 -0.01 8.82 7.10
CA LEU A 177 0.15 7.57 7.82
C LEU A 177 -0.43 7.68 9.24
N GLU A 178 -0.11 8.76 9.96
CA GLU A 178 -0.60 9.03 11.32
C GLU A 178 -2.14 9.08 11.37
N LEU A 179 -2.76 9.80 10.44
CA LEU A 179 -4.22 9.91 10.35
C LEU A 179 -4.91 8.57 10.04
N GLN A 180 -4.19 7.63 9.40
CA GLN A 180 -4.72 6.33 8.99
C GLN A 180 -4.45 5.22 10.02
N VAL A 181 -3.80 5.50 11.16
CA VAL A 181 -3.42 4.48 12.15
C VAL A 181 -4.61 3.65 12.63
N ASP A 182 -5.74 4.28 12.94
CA ASP A 182 -6.93 3.57 13.43
C ASP A 182 -7.59 2.70 12.35
N ASP A 183 -7.60 3.17 11.10
CA ASP A 183 -8.09 2.40 9.97
C ASP A 183 -7.17 1.19 9.68
N ILE A 184 -5.85 1.39 9.79
CA ILE A 184 -4.85 0.32 9.66
C ILE A 184 -5.04 -0.71 10.78
N ASN A 185 -5.25 -0.29 12.03
CA ASN A 185 -5.51 -1.20 13.16
C ASN A 185 -6.80 -2.00 12.95
N SER A 186 -7.85 -1.35 12.44
CA SER A 186 -9.12 -2.01 12.09
C SER A 186 -8.92 -3.05 10.99
N ALA A 187 -8.09 -2.75 9.98
CA ALA A 187 -7.70 -3.67 8.93
C ALA A 187 -6.88 -4.85 9.46
N ILE A 188 -5.96 -4.63 10.41
CA ILE A 188 -5.19 -5.69 11.07
C ILE A 188 -6.14 -6.65 11.78
N ALA A 189 -7.04 -6.13 12.63
CA ALA A 189 -8.00 -6.95 13.38
C ALA A 189 -8.90 -7.77 12.44
N THR A 190 -9.36 -7.16 11.35
CA THR A 190 -10.21 -7.85 10.36
C THR A 190 -9.46 -8.95 9.61
N THR A 191 -8.20 -8.69 9.25
CA THR A 191 -7.33 -9.67 8.58
C THR A 191 -7.00 -10.83 9.52
N GLN A 192 -6.71 -10.55 10.79
CA GLN A 192 -6.47 -11.57 11.83
C GLN A 192 -7.68 -12.47 12.03
N LYS A 193 -8.89 -11.89 12.09
CA LYS A 193 -10.13 -12.68 12.16
C LYS A 193 -10.28 -13.61 10.97
N THR A 194 -10.04 -13.08 9.76
CA THR A 194 -10.12 -13.85 8.51
C THR A 194 -9.11 -15.00 8.48
N LEU A 195 -7.90 -14.81 9.05
CA LEU A 195 -6.91 -15.89 9.18
C LEU A 195 -7.39 -17.01 10.09
N LYS A 196 -7.86 -16.68 11.29
CA LYS A 196 -8.35 -17.66 12.27
C LYS A 196 -9.55 -18.46 11.75
N ASP A 197 -10.44 -17.82 10.99
CA ASP A 197 -11.58 -18.50 10.36
C ASP A 197 -11.11 -19.50 9.29
N LYS A 198 -10.07 -19.15 8.51
CA LYS A 198 -9.47 -20.05 7.49
C LYS A 198 -8.78 -21.27 8.12
N GLU A 199 -8.18 -21.13 9.30
CA GLU A 199 -7.58 -22.25 10.04
C GLU A 199 -8.65 -23.24 10.53
N LYS A 200 -9.72 -22.73 11.14
CA LYS A 200 -10.85 -23.56 11.62
C LYS A 200 -11.59 -24.29 10.49
N GLU A 201 -11.59 -23.75 9.28
CA GLU A 201 -12.15 -24.43 8.09
C GLU A 201 -11.24 -25.53 7.54
N LYS A 202 -9.91 -25.42 7.70
CA LYS A 202 -8.96 -26.46 7.26
C LYS A 202 -9.04 -27.70 8.14
N ASP A 203 -9.19 -27.54 9.45
CA ASP A 203 -9.36 -28.66 10.39
C ASP A 203 -10.65 -29.48 10.15
N LYS A 204 -11.61 -28.94 9.39
CA LYS A 204 -12.86 -29.63 9.01
C LYS A 204 -12.81 -30.30 7.64
N LYS A 205 -11.71 -30.15 6.88
CA LYS A 205 -11.64 -30.54 5.46
C LYS A 205 -10.52 -31.52 5.13
N ASP A 206 -10.13 -32.36 6.09
CA ASP A 206 -9.41 -33.60 5.83
C ASP A 206 -10.37 -34.68 5.31
N CYS A 207 -10.89 -34.47 4.08
CA CYS A 207 -11.37 -35.51 3.19
C CYS A 207 -11.71 -34.89 1.81
N LYS A 208 -11.04 -35.41 0.77
CA LYS A 208 -11.26 -35.26 -0.69
C LYS A 208 -10.62 -34.11 -1.49
N ASP A 209 -9.73 -34.62 -2.35
CA ASP A 209 -9.49 -34.36 -3.76
C ASP A 209 -8.67 -33.14 -4.23
N LYS A 210 -7.54 -33.52 -4.82
CA LYS A 210 -6.58 -32.72 -5.57
C LYS A 210 -7.04 -32.68 -7.03
N ASN A 211 -7.38 -31.51 -7.53
CA ASN A 211 -7.10 -31.14 -8.93
C ASN A 211 -7.26 -29.63 -9.12
N LYS A 212 -6.17 -28.91 -9.37
CA LYS A 212 -6.25 -27.63 -10.06
C LYS A 212 -4.94 -27.28 -10.80
N LEU A 213 -5.10 -26.98 -12.09
CA LEU A 213 -4.06 -26.52 -13.01
C LEU A 213 -3.60 -25.07 -12.73
N PRO A 214 -2.40 -24.69 -13.21
CA PRO A 214 -1.76 -23.41 -12.91
C PRO A 214 -2.11 -22.33 -13.93
N GLY A 215 -2.02 -21.07 -13.52
CA GLY A 215 -1.89 -19.94 -14.46
C GLY A 215 -2.80 -18.77 -14.15
N LYS A 216 -2.34 -17.91 -13.22
CA LYS A 216 -2.42 -16.43 -13.25
C LYS A 216 -1.74 -15.91 -11.98
N GLU A 217 -0.75 -15.04 -12.15
CA GLU A 217 -0.06 -14.35 -11.06
C GLU A 217 -1.06 -13.38 -10.40
N GLU A 218 -1.48 -13.71 -9.17
CA GLU A 218 -2.47 -12.95 -8.39
C GLU A 218 -1.76 -12.44 -7.11
N PHE A 219 -1.83 -11.14 -6.82
CA PHE A 219 -1.16 -10.55 -5.64
C PHE A 219 -1.94 -10.88 -4.35
N PRO A 220 -1.32 -10.75 -3.16
CA PRO A 220 -1.95 -11.18 -1.92
C PRO A 220 -3.15 -10.28 -1.53
N ASP A 221 -4.03 -10.79 -0.65
CA ASP A 221 -5.24 -10.11 -0.13
C ASP A 221 -4.88 -8.87 0.72
N TRP A 222 -4.43 -7.79 0.08
CA TRP A 222 -3.97 -6.60 0.77
C TRP A 222 -5.12 -5.62 1.00
N ILE A 223 -5.25 -5.15 2.23
CA ILE A 223 -5.98 -3.92 2.54
C ILE A 223 -4.98 -2.77 2.38
N LEU A 224 -5.22 -1.91 1.39
CA LEU A 224 -4.28 -0.87 0.97
C LEU A 224 -4.73 0.51 1.41
N PHE A 225 -3.80 1.28 1.96
CA PHE A 225 -3.95 2.69 2.30
C PHE A 225 -2.95 3.52 1.49
N SER A 226 -3.41 4.64 0.93
CA SER A 226 -2.56 5.48 0.07
C SER A 226 -1.93 6.61 0.87
N LEU A 227 -0.60 6.73 0.84
CA LEU A 227 0.14 7.88 1.38
C LEU A 227 0.47 8.90 0.28
N SER A 228 0.69 8.42 -0.93
CA SER A 228 0.81 9.22 -2.16
C SER A 228 0.60 8.30 -3.36
N TRP A 229 0.67 8.85 -4.57
CA TRP A 229 0.56 8.03 -5.78
C TRP A 229 1.59 6.88 -5.86
N LYS A 230 2.77 7.05 -5.24
CA LYS A 230 3.86 6.08 -5.22
C LYS A 230 3.98 5.25 -3.94
N ARG A 231 3.38 5.68 -2.83
CA ARG A 231 3.64 5.07 -1.52
C ARG A 231 2.35 4.64 -0.88
N ARG A 232 2.34 3.38 -0.42
CA ARG A 232 1.16 2.75 0.16
C ARG A 232 1.53 1.96 1.40
N VAL A 233 0.55 1.78 2.26
CA VAL A 233 0.58 0.85 3.39
C VAL A 233 -0.33 -0.32 3.01
N GLY A 234 0.18 -1.54 3.06
CA GLY A 234 -0.58 -2.77 2.86
C GLY A 234 -0.70 -3.54 4.17
N VAL A 235 -1.90 -3.97 4.51
CA VAL A 235 -2.15 -4.91 5.62
C VAL A 235 -2.55 -6.25 5.03
N PHE A 236 -1.82 -7.30 5.37
CA PHE A 236 -2.08 -8.64 4.86
C PHE A 236 -1.51 -9.74 5.77
N ALA A 237 -2.00 -10.95 5.55
CA ALA A 237 -1.50 -12.15 6.20
C ALA A 237 -0.19 -12.64 5.57
N SER A 238 0.85 -12.78 6.38
CA SER A 238 2.14 -13.37 6.00
C SER A 238 2.43 -14.56 6.92
N GLY A 239 2.15 -15.78 6.45
CA GLY A 239 2.18 -16.97 7.31
C GLY A 239 1.06 -16.92 8.35
N GLU A 240 1.43 -17.05 9.62
CA GLU A 240 0.52 -17.03 10.78
C GLU A 240 0.31 -15.61 11.34
N GLU A 241 1.04 -14.62 10.84
CA GLU A 241 1.01 -13.25 11.33
C GLU A 241 0.33 -12.30 10.33
N VAL A 242 -0.20 -11.19 10.84
CA VAL A 242 -0.65 -10.05 10.02
C VAL A 242 0.42 -8.97 10.10
N VAL A 243 0.93 -8.57 8.94
CA VAL A 243 2.02 -7.59 8.84
C VAL A 243 1.52 -6.28 8.21
N VAL A 244 2.22 -5.20 8.51
CA VAL A 244 2.00 -3.88 7.90
C VAL A 244 3.17 -3.58 6.97
N ASP A 245 2.94 -3.52 5.67
CA ASP A 245 3.96 -3.24 4.65
C ASP A 245 3.87 -1.81 4.14
N ILE A 246 4.90 -1.01 4.38
CA ILE A 246 4.98 0.38 3.90
C ILE A 246 5.97 0.39 2.73
N ARG A 247 5.46 0.64 1.51
CA ARG A 247 6.23 0.37 0.28
C ARG A 247 6.04 1.42 -0.81
N GLU A 248 7.10 1.62 -1.60
CA GLU A 248 7.07 2.36 -2.86
C GLU A 248 6.69 1.44 -4.03
N PHE A 249 5.82 1.91 -4.92
CA PHE A 249 5.35 1.21 -6.11
C PHE A 249 5.96 1.81 -7.39
N SER A 250 6.21 0.97 -8.38
CA SER A 250 6.87 1.34 -9.65
C SER A 250 6.04 2.31 -10.50
N GLU A 251 6.74 3.23 -11.18
CA GLU A 251 6.16 4.10 -12.22
C GLU A 251 5.99 3.38 -13.56
N GLU A 252 6.84 2.39 -13.84
CA GLU A 252 6.95 1.76 -15.17
C GLU A 252 5.98 0.59 -15.33
N LYS A 253 5.68 -0.08 -14.21
CA LYS A 253 4.71 -1.17 -14.14
C LYS A 253 3.69 -0.84 -13.08
N THR A 254 2.49 -0.47 -13.51
CA THR A 254 1.41 -0.02 -12.65
C THR A 254 1.17 -1.00 -11.51
N PHE A 255 1.31 -0.50 -10.28
CA PHE A 255 1.11 -1.27 -9.04
C PHE A 255 2.05 -2.47 -8.83
N SER A 256 3.20 -2.50 -9.51
CA SER A 256 4.26 -3.44 -9.13
C SER A 256 5.02 -2.91 -7.92
N GLU A 257 5.17 -3.76 -6.90
CA GLU A 257 5.99 -3.49 -5.73
C GLU A 257 7.44 -3.19 -6.13
N SER A 258 8.07 -2.22 -5.47
CA SER A 258 9.52 -2.04 -5.56
C SER A 258 10.22 -2.66 -4.34
N ASP A 259 11.54 -2.82 -4.47
CA ASP A 259 12.41 -3.25 -3.37
C ASP A 259 12.52 -2.21 -2.24
N ARG A 260 11.98 -1.00 -2.45
CA ARG A 260 11.95 0.08 -1.45
C ARG A 260 10.68 -0.02 -0.62
N GLY A 261 10.80 -0.63 0.54
CA GLY A 261 9.73 -0.72 1.51
C GLY A 261 10.21 -1.40 2.78
N ILE A 262 9.31 -1.49 3.74
CA ILE A 262 9.53 -2.23 4.98
C ILE A 262 8.25 -2.90 5.43
N ARG A 263 8.36 -4.18 5.77
CA ARG A 263 7.31 -4.95 6.44
C ARG A 263 7.56 -4.88 7.93
N LEU A 264 6.57 -4.38 8.66
CA LEU A 264 6.57 -4.30 10.11
C LEU A 264 5.75 -5.46 10.65
N LYS A 265 6.37 -6.23 11.55
CA LYS A 265 5.70 -7.22 12.38
C LYS A 265 4.76 -6.54 13.40
N PRO A 266 3.84 -7.29 14.04
CA PRO A 266 2.90 -6.71 15.00
C PRO A 266 3.55 -5.92 16.15
N ASP A 267 4.65 -6.42 16.70
CA ASP A 267 5.46 -5.76 17.72
C ASP A 267 6.08 -4.46 17.20
N GLN A 268 6.67 -4.49 16.00
CA GLN A 268 7.29 -3.34 15.35
C GLN A 268 6.27 -2.25 15.01
N TRP A 269 5.09 -2.64 14.53
CA TRP A 269 3.99 -1.71 14.27
C TRP A 269 3.51 -1.06 15.57
N LYS A 270 3.33 -1.84 16.64
CA LYS A 270 2.98 -1.33 17.95
C LYS A 270 4.02 -0.33 18.48
N GLN A 271 5.31 -0.66 18.40
CA GLN A 271 6.39 0.25 18.79
C GLN A 271 6.39 1.55 17.96
N LEU A 272 6.09 1.47 16.67
CA LEU A 272 5.96 2.65 15.83
C LEU A 272 4.84 3.57 16.34
N GLN A 273 3.67 2.98 16.67
CA GLN A 273 2.53 3.72 17.21
C GLN A 273 2.85 4.40 18.54
N GLU A 274 3.48 3.69 19.47
CA GLU A 274 3.88 4.22 20.78
C GLU A 274 4.87 5.40 20.64
N ASN A 275 5.69 5.39 19.59
CA ASN A 275 6.66 6.44 19.31
C ASN A 275 6.16 7.61 18.45
N ILE A 276 4.92 7.58 17.90
CA ILE A 276 4.39 8.64 17.01
C ILE A 276 4.56 10.03 17.64
N ASN A 277 4.19 10.19 18.91
CA ASN A 277 4.29 11.47 19.61
C ASN A 277 5.73 11.96 19.72
N ASN A 278 6.68 11.06 19.94
CA ASN A 278 8.10 11.41 20.05
C ASN A 278 8.70 11.74 18.68
N ILE A 279 8.34 10.99 17.64
CA ILE A 279 8.70 11.28 16.24
C ILE A 279 8.19 12.67 15.83
N ASN A 280 6.94 12.99 16.17
CA ASN A 280 6.34 14.30 15.89
C ASN A 280 7.01 15.44 16.65
N LYS A 281 7.44 15.20 17.90
CA LYS A 281 8.28 16.17 18.64
C LYS A 281 9.62 16.40 17.94
N SER A 282 10.29 15.35 17.46
CA SER A 282 11.54 15.48 16.72
C SER A 282 11.37 16.22 15.39
N LEU A 283 10.26 15.99 14.67
CA LEU A 283 9.91 16.75 13.46
C LEU A 283 9.80 18.26 13.75
N ARG A 284 9.12 18.65 14.83
CA ARG A 284 8.98 20.06 15.25
C ARG A 284 10.31 20.66 15.73
N LYS A 285 11.18 19.86 16.35
CA LYS A 285 12.51 20.31 16.79
C LYS A 285 13.43 20.60 15.59
N LEU A 286 13.27 19.86 14.50
CA LEU A 286 14.12 19.96 13.31
C LEU A 286 13.56 20.89 12.22
N SER A 287 12.28 21.30 12.29
CA SER A 287 11.66 22.22 11.31
C SER A 287 12.27 23.61 11.40
#